data_AF-A0A432VVN6-F1
#
_entry.id   AF-A0A432VVN6-F1
#
_cell.length_a   1.000
_cell.length_b   1.000
_cell.length_c   1.000
_cell.angle_alpha   90.00
_cell.angle_beta   90.00
_cell.angle_gamma   90.00
#
_symmetry.space_group_name_H-M   'P 1'
#
loop_
_entity.id
_entity.type
_entity.pdbx_description
1 polymer ?
#
loop_
_entity_poly.entity_id
_entity_poly.type
_entity_poly.pdbx_seq_one_letter_code
_entity_poly.pdbx_strand_id
1 'polypeptide(L)' 'MKACVIGGFALLMLAGCTSTGGYQTAAKSEIDWDKVNQVERSAAAGSNRVIWVNPPMKEVERNIPAESNNGSQ' A
#
# COMPACT_ATOMS: atom_id res chain seq x y z
N MET A 1 -31.92 -30.65 -32.58
CA MET A 1 -31.50 -30.49 -31.17
C MET A 1 -29.99 -30.41 -31.10
N LYS A 2 -29.40 -29.20 -31.08
CA LYS A 2 -27.98 -28.92 -30.74
C LYS A 2 -27.67 -27.45 -31.03
N ALA A 3 -28.02 -26.58 -30.08
CA ALA A 3 -27.51 -25.20 -30.01
C ALA A 3 -27.93 -24.58 -28.66
N CYS A 4 -27.52 -25.18 -27.53
CA CYS A 4 -27.81 -24.58 -26.21
C CYS A 4 -26.59 -24.51 -25.28
N VAL A 5 -25.41 -24.96 -25.72
CA VAL A 5 -24.25 -25.10 -24.81
C VAL A 5 -23.26 -23.93 -24.94
N ILE A 6 -23.32 -23.13 -26.02
CA ILE A 6 -22.33 -22.08 -26.28
C ILE A 6 -22.71 -20.74 -25.59
N GLY A 7 -24.00 -20.50 -25.31
CA GLY A 7 -24.46 -19.24 -24.70
C GLY A 7 -24.19 -19.09 -23.20
N GLY A 8 -24.00 -20.20 -22.47
CA GLY A 8 -23.84 -20.17 -21.01
C GLY A 8 -22.43 -19.80 -20.52
N PHE A 9 -21.40 -20.07 -21.33
CA PHE A 9 -20.01 -19.85 -20.93
C PHE A 9 -19.61 -18.36 -20.93
N ALA A 10 -20.25 -17.57 -21.79
CA ALA A 10 -20.02 -16.12 -21.85
C ALA A 10 -20.55 -15.40 -20.60
N LEU A 11 -21.65 -15.89 -20.00
CA LEU A 11 -22.26 -15.30 -18.82
C LEU A 11 -21.45 -15.55 -17.54
N LEU A 12 -20.71 -16.66 -17.47
CA LEU A 12 -19.82 -16.98 -16.35
C LEU A 12 -18.56 -16.08 -16.33
N MET A 13 -18.13 -15.59 -17.50
CA MET A 13 -16.97 -14.69 -17.64
C MET A 13 -17.25 -13.25 -17.20
N LEU A 14 -18.53 -12.85 -17.07
CA LEU A 14 -18.93 -11.54 -16.53
C LEU A 14 -18.95 -11.50 -15.00
N ALA A 15 -18.90 -12.66 -14.32
CA ALA A 15 -18.82 -12.74 -12.86
C ALA A 15 -17.37 -12.63 -12.33
N GLY A 16 -16.41 -12.35 -13.21
CA GLY A 16 -14.97 -12.37 -12.93
C GLY A 16 -14.31 -10.99 -12.90
N CYS A 17 -14.96 -9.96 -12.35
CA CYS A 17 -14.30 -8.70 -11.98
C CYS A 17 -14.93 -8.15 -10.70
N THR A 18 -14.99 -8.96 -9.65
CA THR A 18 -15.01 -8.37 -8.30
C THR A 18 -13.65 -7.72 -8.11
N SER A 19 -13.58 -6.44 -8.45
CA SER A 19 -12.45 -5.58 -8.09
C SER A 19 -12.31 -5.70 -6.59
N THR A 20 -11.16 -6.19 -6.13
CA THR A 20 -10.73 -6.13 -4.73
C THR A 20 -10.44 -4.67 -4.36
N GLY A 21 -11.44 -3.80 -4.52
CA GLY A 21 -11.45 -2.43 -4.04
C GLY A 21 -11.68 -2.48 -2.53
N GLY A 22 -10.60 -2.46 -1.77
CA GLY A 22 -10.73 -2.42 -0.32
C GLY A 22 -9.52 -2.85 0.50
N TYR A 23 -8.38 -3.18 -0.12
CA TYR A 23 -7.14 -3.10 0.65
C TYR A 23 -6.82 -1.62 0.83
N GLN A 24 -7.35 -1.07 1.93
CA GLN A 24 -6.93 0.20 2.49
C GLN A 24 -5.43 0.32 2.26
N THR A 25 -5.03 1.38 1.57
CA THR A 25 -3.65 1.69 1.28
C THR A 25 -2.88 1.64 2.59
N ALA A 26 -2.20 0.51 2.84
CA ALA A 26 -1.35 0.35 4.01
C ALA A 26 -0.45 1.58 4.06
N ALA A 27 -0.57 2.35 5.15
CA ALA A 27 0.32 3.48 5.41
C ALA A 27 1.74 2.96 5.25
N LYS A 28 2.49 3.53 4.30
CA LYS A 28 3.84 3.07 4.04
C LYS A 28 4.70 3.66 5.15
N SER A 29 5.07 2.85 6.14
CA SER A 29 5.97 3.31 7.19
C SER A 29 7.40 3.28 6.65
N GLU A 30 8.11 4.40 6.76
CA GLU A 30 9.52 4.54 6.40
C GLU A 30 10.34 4.91 7.64
N ILE A 31 11.63 4.59 7.64
CA ILE A 31 12.52 4.95 8.75
C ILE A 31 12.61 6.48 8.85
N ASP A 32 12.43 7.00 10.06
CA ASP A 32 12.60 8.41 10.39
C ASP A 32 14.10 8.71 10.60
N TRP A 33 14.79 8.95 9.49
CA TRP A 33 16.23 9.24 9.48
C TRP A 33 16.60 10.49 10.26
N ASP A 34 15.70 11.48 10.38
CA ASP A 34 15.98 12.71 11.12
C ASP A 34 16.11 12.40 12.61
N LYS A 35 15.21 11.58 13.16
CA LYS A 35 15.31 11.11 14.55
C LYS A 35 16.48 10.19 14.78
N VAL A 36 16.77 9.27 13.85
CA VAL A 36 17.97 8.40 13.93
C VAL A 36 19.23 9.27 14.04
N ASN A 37 19.38 10.24 13.15
CA ASN A 37 20.55 11.12 13.12
C ASN A 37 20.67 11.96 14.40
N GLN A 38 19.56 12.42 14.97
CA GLN A 38 19.56 13.16 16.23
C GLN A 38 20.07 12.31 17.40
N VAL A 39 19.58 11.07 17.53
CA VAL A 39 20.00 10.14 18.58
C VAL A 39 21.47 9.76 18.40
N GLU A 40 21.90 9.46 17.17
CA GLU A 40 23.29 9.08 16.89
C GLU A 40 24.28 10.21 17.16
N ARG A 41 23.95 11.46 16.81
CA ARG A 41 24.78 12.63 17.16
C ARG A 41 24.91 12.80 18.68
N SER A 42 23.81 12.59 19.40
CA SER A 42 23.79 12.73 20.86
C SER A 42 24.61 11.63 21.53
N ALA A 43 24.53 10.40 21.03
CA ALA A 43 25.31 9.27 21.52
C ALA A 43 26.81 9.41 21.19
N ALA A 44 27.14 9.94 20.01
CA ALA A 44 28.51 10.20 19.59
C ALA A 44 29.22 11.19 20.54
N ALA A 45 28.50 12.20 21.05
CA ALA A 45 29.05 13.13 22.04
C ALA A 45 29.44 12.45 23.36
N GLY A 46 28.82 11.30 23.68
CA GLY A 46 29.10 10.51 24.88
C GLY A 46 30.02 9.32 24.67
N SER A 47 30.61 9.14 23.48
CA SER A 47 31.35 7.92 23.11
C SER A 47 30.53 6.62 23.21
N ASN A 48 29.21 6.71 23.12
CA ASN A 48 28.31 5.56 23.22
C ASN A 48 27.98 5.01 21.82
N ARG A 49 27.94 3.68 21.69
CA ARG A 49 27.50 3.00 20.46
C ARG A 49 25.99 2.77 20.49
N VAL A 50 25.28 3.23 19.46
CA VAL A 50 23.84 2.97 19.27
C VAL A 50 23.65 1.70 18.46
N ILE A 51 22.76 0.81 18.91
CA ILE A 51 22.32 -0.36 18.16
C ILE A 51 20.79 -0.33 18.08
N TRP A 52 20.28 -0.27 16.86
CA TRP A 52 18.84 -0.19 16.60
C TRP A 52 18.22 -1.59 16.49
N VAL A 53 17.29 -1.90 17.39
CA VAL A 53 16.46 -3.13 17.33
C VAL A 53 15.11 -2.85 16.68
N ASN A 54 14.55 -1.66 16.92
CA ASN A 54 13.35 -1.15 16.26
C ASN A 54 13.55 0.37 16.02
N PRO A 55 14.02 0.79 14.84
CA PRO A 55 14.29 2.19 14.57
C PRO A 55 12.98 3.01 14.54
N PRO A 56 13.03 4.32 14.81
CA PRO A 56 11.86 5.18 14.72
C PRO A 56 11.35 5.20 13.28
N MET A 57 10.03 5.10 13.13
CA MET A 57 9.34 5.08 11.83
C MET A 57 8.43 6.29 11.72
N LYS A 58 8.25 6.79 10.49
CA LYS A 58 7.27 7.79 10.12
C LYS A 58 6.31 7.23 9.08
N GLU A 59 5.04 7.62 9.17
CA GLU A 59 4.05 7.28 8.16
C GLU A 59 4.28 8.17 6.93
N VAL A 60 4.41 7.56 5.76
CA VAL A 60 4.45 8.25 4.48
C VAL A 60 3.09 8.12 3.84
N GLU A 61 2.33 9.21 3.86
CA GLU A 61 1.05 9.30 3.18
C GLU A 61 1.29 9.17 1.67
N ARG A 62 0.71 8.13 1.07
CA ARG A 62 0.72 7.99 -0.38
C ARG A 62 -0.31 8.95 -0.93
N ASN A 63 0.13 9.95 -1.69
CA ASN A 63 -0.75 10.71 -2.56
C ASN A 63 -1.40 9.73 -3.54
N ILE A 64 -2.64 9.33 -3.26
CA ILE A 64 -3.47 8.61 -4.23
C ILE A 64 -3.97 9.70 -5.17
N PRO A 65 -3.51 9.77 -6.44
CA PRO A 65 -4.15 10.65 -7.39
C PRO A 65 -5.62 10.26 -7.47
N ALA A 66 -6.51 11.20 -7.18
CA ALA A 66 -7.95 10.97 -7.24
C ALA A 66 -8.31 10.53 -8.67
N GLU A 67 -8.64 9.25 -8.84
CA GLU A 67 -9.17 8.75 -10.10
C GLU A 67 -10.49 9.46 -10.37
N SER A 68 -10.52 10.25 -11.44
CA SER A 68 -11.67 11.03 -11.86
C SER A 68 -12.85 10.10 -12.12
N ASN A 69 -13.92 10.27 -11.34
CA ASN A 69 -15.22 9.69 -11.65
C ASN A 69 -15.72 10.24 -13.00
N ASN A 70 -15.47 9.54 -14.09
CA ASN A 70 -16.30 9.64 -15.28
C ASN A 70 -17.27 8.47 -15.27
N GLY A 71 -18.36 8.66 -14.52
CA GLY A 71 -19.58 7.91 -14.74
C GLY A 71 -20.12 8.22 -16.13
N SER A 72 -20.27 7.19 -16.95
CA SER A 72 -21.09 7.24 -18.16
C SER A 72 -22.10 6.10 -18.08
N GLN A 73 -23.36 6.53 -18.18
CA GLN A 73 -24.62 5.79 -18.12
C GLN A 73 -24.70 4.60 -19.07
#